data_AF-A0A9D6SLH5-F1
#
_entry.id   AF-A0A9D6SLH5-F1
#
_cell.length_a   1.000
_cell.length_b   1.000
_cell.length_c   1.000
_cell.angle_alpha   90.00
_cell.angle_beta   90.00
_cell.angle_gamma   90.00
#
_symmetry.space_group_name_H-M   'P 1'
#
loop_
_entity.id
_entity.type
_entity.pdbx_description
1 polymer ?
#
loop_
_entity_poly.entity_id
_entity_poly.type
_entity_poly.pdbx_seq_one_letter_code
_entity_poly.pdbx_strand_id
1 'polypeptide(L)'
;MAINTLELTKQLISRRSVSPDDAGCLEILIDLLKPLGFECEKTSMGGVDNLWARRGAASPLVCLAGHTDVVPSGPLDEWRSDPFVPAVRDGVLYGRGACDMKSSLAAFVVAIADFVAQHPDHPGSLALLLTSDEEAAAVDGTVRVVEALRERGEKMDYCIIGEPTCISRLGDMIKNGRRGSLSGVLTVKGVQGHVAYSHLARNPIHVVASAIAEMAQTQW
;
A
#
# COMPACT_ATOMS: atom_id res chain seq x y z
N MET A 1 17.46 -18.41 13.11
CA MET A 1 18.01 -18.18 11.76
C MET A 1 17.86 -16.69 11.50
N ALA A 2 18.93 -15.94 11.30
CA ALA A 2 18.82 -14.48 11.16
C ALA A 2 18.15 -14.15 9.82
N ILE A 3 17.00 -13.48 9.86
CA ILE A 3 16.27 -13.05 8.66
C ILE A 3 16.99 -11.82 8.10
N ASN A 4 17.41 -11.85 6.84
CA ASN A 4 18.07 -10.72 6.21
C ASN A 4 17.04 -9.84 5.48
N THR A 5 16.99 -8.54 5.80
CA THR A 5 16.02 -7.59 5.24
C THR A 5 16.12 -7.49 3.71
N LEU A 6 17.32 -7.40 3.16
CA LEU A 6 17.53 -7.30 1.71
C LEU A 6 17.05 -8.55 0.98
N GLU A 7 17.38 -9.74 1.51
CA GLU A 7 16.96 -11.00 0.89
C GLU A 7 15.45 -11.23 0.98
N LEU A 8 14.81 -10.86 2.11
CA LEU A 8 13.36 -10.90 2.22
C LEU A 8 12.71 -9.89 1.25
N THR A 9 13.26 -8.69 1.13
CA THR A 9 12.77 -7.69 0.17
C THR A 9 12.84 -8.21 -1.26
N LYS A 10 13.95 -8.84 -1.66
CA LYS A 10 14.08 -9.48 -2.98
C LYS A 10 13.05 -10.57 -3.19
N GLN A 11 12.83 -11.43 -2.20
CA GLN A 11 11.81 -12.48 -2.28
C GLN A 11 10.41 -11.89 -2.51
N LEU A 12 10.05 -10.84 -1.78
CA LEU A 12 8.77 -10.16 -1.95
C LEU A 12 8.68 -9.49 -3.34
N ILE A 13 9.71 -8.77 -3.80
CA ILE A 13 9.73 -8.14 -5.13
C ILE A 13 9.56 -9.18 -6.24
N SER A 14 10.12 -10.38 -6.07
CA SER A 14 9.99 -11.45 -7.07
C SER A 14 8.56 -11.95 -7.29
N ARG A 15 7.64 -11.61 -6.38
CA ARG A 15 6.21 -11.85 -6.55
C ARG A 15 5.57 -10.74 -7.38
N ARG A 16 4.94 -11.12 -8.48
CA ARG A 16 4.23 -10.21 -9.41
C ARG A 16 2.86 -9.81 -8.84
N SER A 17 2.85 -9.25 -7.64
CA SER A 17 1.64 -8.92 -6.88
C SER A 17 0.98 -7.62 -7.35
N VAL A 18 0.56 -7.55 -8.62
CA VAL A 18 -0.15 -6.37 -9.13
C VAL A 18 -1.55 -6.35 -8.55
N SER A 19 -1.99 -5.22 -7.99
CA SER A 19 -3.28 -5.10 -7.27
C SER A 19 -4.44 -5.69 -8.10
N PRO A 20 -5.30 -6.53 -7.50
CA PRO A 20 -5.35 -6.91 -6.08
C PRO A 20 -4.61 -8.22 -5.73
N ASP A 21 -3.85 -8.81 -6.65
CA ASP A 21 -3.24 -10.14 -6.45
C ASP A 21 -2.07 -10.06 -5.47
N ASP A 22 -2.13 -10.81 -4.38
CA ASP A 22 -1.03 -10.92 -3.41
C ASP A 22 0.19 -11.69 -3.96
N ALA A 23 -0.03 -12.57 -4.95
CA ALA A 23 0.98 -13.44 -5.55
C ALA A 23 1.83 -14.23 -4.52
N GLY A 24 1.25 -14.56 -3.36
CA GLY A 24 1.88 -15.37 -2.32
C GLY A 24 2.81 -14.62 -1.37
N CYS A 25 2.74 -13.28 -1.32
CA CYS A 25 3.54 -12.49 -0.38
C CYS A 25 3.11 -12.72 1.06
N LEU A 26 1.81 -12.76 1.35
CA LEU A 26 1.31 -12.96 2.72
C LEU A 26 1.71 -14.31 3.27
N GLU A 27 1.72 -15.38 2.47
CA GLU A 27 2.17 -16.71 2.91
C GLU A 27 3.63 -16.68 3.39
N ILE A 28 4.52 -16.00 2.65
CA ILE A 28 5.93 -15.82 3.04
C ILE A 28 6.01 -15.12 4.40
N LEU A 29 5.23 -14.06 4.60
CA LEU A 29 5.25 -13.29 5.84
C LEU A 29 4.65 -14.09 7.01
N ILE A 30 3.55 -14.82 6.77
CA ILE A 30 2.91 -15.70 7.76
C ILE A 30 3.86 -16.80 8.23
N ASP A 31 4.60 -17.42 7.31
CA ASP A 31 5.57 -18.48 7.64
C ASP A 31 6.73 -17.96 8.51
N LEU A 32 7.08 -16.68 8.37
CA LEU A 32 8.08 -16.02 9.22
C LEU A 32 7.50 -15.57 10.57
N LEU A 33 6.23 -15.17 10.63
CA LEU A 33 5.58 -14.65 11.83
C LEU A 33 5.11 -15.74 12.79
N LYS A 34 4.59 -16.87 12.29
CA LYS A 34 4.09 -17.97 13.12
C LYS A 34 5.13 -18.50 14.12
N PRO A 35 6.40 -18.78 13.73
CA PRO A 35 7.44 -19.21 14.68
C PRO A 35 7.78 -18.16 15.74
N LEU A 36 7.48 -16.89 15.49
CA LEU A 36 7.65 -15.78 16.44
C LEU A 36 6.45 -15.65 17.40
N GLY A 37 5.51 -16.60 17.38
CA GLY A 37 4.34 -16.63 18.26
C GLY A 37 3.24 -15.65 17.88
N PHE A 38 3.14 -15.29 16.59
CA PHE A 38 1.99 -14.53 16.09
C PHE A 38 0.84 -15.48 15.73
N GLU A 39 -0.35 -15.13 16.20
CA GLU A 39 -1.60 -15.66 15.66
C GLU A 39 -1.93 -14.90 14.37
N CYS A 40 -2.04 -15.63 13.25
CA CYS A 40 -2.21 -15.05 11.92
C CYS A 40 -3.62 -15.36 11.38
N GLU A 41 -4.43 -14.33 11.23
CA GLU A 41 -5.77 -14.35 10.63
C GLU A 41 -5.68 -13.79 9.20
N LYS A 42 -5.57 -14.69 8.21
CA LYS A 42 -5.67 -14.32 6.79
C LYS A 42 -7.14 -14.34 6.37
N THR A 43 -7.61 -13.28 5.72
CA THR A 43 -8.96 -13.18 5.16
C THR A 43 -8.91 -12.81 3.68
N SER A 44 -9.89 -13.27 2.91
CA SER A 44 -10.00 -12.97 1.49
C SER A 44 -11.40 -12.45 1.20
N MET A 45 -11.52 -11.26 0.61
CA MET A 45 -12.81 -10.62 0.29
C MET A 45 -12.70 -9.90 -1.05
N GLY A 46 -13.64 -10.12 -1.96
CA GLY A 46 -13.63 -9.45 -3.27
C GLY A 46 -12.41 -9.76 -4.16
N GLY A 47 -11.63 -10.80 -3.84
CA GLY A 47 -10.35 -11.08 -4.51
C GLY A 47 -9.15 -10.34 -3.91
N VAL A 48 -9.35 -9.60 -2.82
CA VAL A 48 -8.31 -8.97 -2.01
C VAL A 48 -7.98 -9.86 -0.82
N ASP A 49 -6.70 -10.14 -0.62
CA ASP A 49 -6.19 -10.83 0.55
C ASP A 49 -5.74 -9.83 1.62
N ASN A 50 -6.05 -10.12 2.87
CA ASN A 50 -5.66 -9.34 4.02
C ASN A 50 -5.06 -10.23 5.11
N LEU A 51 -4.22 -9.66 5.95
CA LEU A 51 -3.64 -10.33 7.11
C LEU A 51 -3.75 -9.45 8.34
N TRP A 52 -4.36 -9.99 9.39
CA TRP A 52 -4.19 -9.54 10.76
C TRP A 52 -3.32 -10.55 11.50
N ALA A 53 -2.09 -10.17 11.86
CA ALA A 53 -1.21 -11.01 12.65
C ALA A 53 -0.96 -10.34 14.00
N ARG A 54 -1.20 -11.03 15.12
CA ARG A 54 -1.01 -10.47 16.47
C ARG A 54 -0.20 -11.39 17.38
N ARG A 55 0.73 -10.80 18.14
CA ARG A 55 1.45 -11.43 19.25
C ARG A 55 1.12 -10.69 20.55
N GLY A 56 0.68 -11.43 21.57
CA GLY A 56 0.28 -10.88 22.86
C GLY A 56 -1.17 -10.39 22.90
N ALA A 57 -1.70 -10.23 24.12
CA ALA A 57 -3.11 -9.86 24.35
C ALA A 57 -3.29 -8.53 25.12
N ALA A 58 -2.20 -7.92 25.61
CA ALA A 58 -2.24 -6.73 26.46
C ALA A 58 -1.95 -5.44 25.70
N SER A 59 -2.45 -4.31 26.20
CA SER A 59 -2.02 -2.97 25.80
C SER A 59 -0.64 -2.64 26.39
N PRO A 60 0.21 -1.83 25.73
CA PRO A 60 -0.03 -1.18 24.44
C PRO A 60 0.05 -2.15 23.27
N LEU A 61 -0.88 -2.02 22.32
CA LEU A 61 -0.82 -2.69 21.02
C LEU A 61 -0.16 -1.76 19.99
N VAL A 62 1.00 -2.16 19.48
CA VAL A 62 1.71 -1.49 18.38
C VAL A 62 1.45 -2.26 17.09
N CYS A 63 0.80 -1.61 16.13
CA CYS A 63 0.51 -2.16 14.80
C CYS A 63 1.50 -1.62 13.77
N LEU A 64 2.05 -2.50 12.94
CA LEU A 64 2.80 -2.16 11.73
C LEU A 64 1.92 -2.47 10.51
N ALA A 65 1.54 -1.44 9.77
CA ALA A 65 0.63 -1.57 8.65
C ALA A 65 1.33 -1.35 7.31
N GLY A 66 0.82 -2.00 6.26
CA GLY A 66 1.33 -1.86 4.91
C GLY A 66 0.59 -2.70 3.88
N HIS A 67 1.13 -2.76 2.67
CA HIS A 67 0.49 -3.46 1.57
C HIS A 67 1.50 -4.28 0.74
N THR A 68 1.06 -5.42 0.22
CA THR A 68 1.89 -6.35 -0.57
C THR A 68 1.77 -6.14 -2.07
N ASP A 69 0.68 -5.50 -2.50
CA ASP A 69 0.43 -5.19 -3.88
C ASP A 69 1.32 -4.07 -4.39
N VAL A 70 1.40 -3.97 -5.71
CA VAL A 70 2.18 -2.97 -6.41
C VAL A 70 1.44 -2.49 -7.64
N VAL A 71 1.63 -1.22 -8.02
CA VAL A 71 1.11 -0.71 -9.30
C VAL A 71 1.71 -1.46 -10.51
N PRO A 72 1.01 -1.47 -11.66
CA PRO A 72 1.54 -2.00 -12.91
C PRO A 72 2.95 -1.49 -13.24
N SER A 73 3.76 -2.32 -13.88
CA SER A 73 5.12 -1.95 -14.26
C SER A 73 5.19 -0.89 -15.37
N GLY A 74 4.11 -0.75 -16.15
CA GLY A 74 4.19 -0.14 -17.47
C GLY A 74 4.94 -1.03 -18.48
N PRO A 75 5.35 -0.47 -19.63
CA PRO A 75 6.08 -1.19 -20.67
C PRO A 75 7.41 -1.76 -20.16
N LEU A 76 7.67 -3.05 -20.40
CA LEU A 76 8.86 -3.73 -19.86
C LEU A 76 10.16 -3.30 -20.55
N ASP A 77 10.10 -2.80 -21.78
CA ASP A 77 11.22 -2.29 -22.56
C ASP A 77 11.71 -0.92 -22.09
N GLU A 78 10.91 -0.19 -21.32
CA GLU A 78 11.34 1.03 -20.61
C GLU A 78 12.13 0.71 -19.33
N TRP A 79 12.11 -0.55 -18.87
CA TRP A 79 12.91 -1.00 -17.74
C TRP A 79 14.29 -1.49 -18.17
N ARG A 80 15.32 -1.10 -17.42
CA ARG A 80 16.70 -1.61 -17.63
C ARG A 80 16.84 -3.10 -17.29
N SER A 81 15.93 -3.65 -16.48
CA SER A 81 15.86 -5.06 -16.09
C SER A 81 14.42 -5.39 -15.71
N ASP A 82 14.00 -6.65 -15.82
CA ASP A 82 12.64 -7.06 -15.42
C ASP A 82 12.29 -6.52 -14.02
N PRO A 83 11.17 -5.79 -13.87
CA PRO A 83 10.78 -5.14 -12.61
C PRO A 83 10.57 -6.12 -11.45
N PHE A 84 10.34 -7.41 -11.74
CA PHE A 84 10.14 -8.45 -10.74
C PHE A 84 11.34 -9.41 -10.66
N VAL A 85 12.48 -9.05 -11.26
CA VAL A 85 13.77 -9.69 -11.01
C VAL A 85 14.63 -8.67 -10.26
N PRO A 86 14.60 -8.69 -8.91
CA PRO A 86 15.24 -7.66 -8.11
C PRO A 86 16.75 -7.66 -8.32
N ALA A 87 17.32 -6.49 -8.60
CA ALA A 87 18.73 -6.34 -8.93
C ALA A 87 19.35 -5.21 -8.12
N VAL A 88 20.50 -5.48 -7.49
CA VAL A 88 21.31 -4.44 -6.84
C VAL A 88 22.29 -3.88 -7.86
N ARG A 89 22.28 -2.56 -8.05
CA ARG A 89 23.22 -1.84 -8.91
C ARG A 89 23.69 -0.59 -8.18
N ASP A 90 25.00 -0.39 -8.11
CA ASP A 90 25.61 0.79 -7.47
C ASP A 90 25.10 1.04 -6.03
N GLY A 91 24.88 -0.04 -5.28
CA GLY A 91 24.36 0.01 -3.91
C GLY A 91 22.85 0.23 -3.78
N VAL A 92 22.11 0.33 -4.89
CA VAL A 92 20.65 0.56 -4.92
C VAL A 92 19.93 -0.71 -5.38
N LEU A 93 18.88 -1.10 -4.65
CA LEU A 93 17.99 -2.19 -5.04
C LEU A 93 16.92 -1.68 -6.01
N TYR A 94 16.84 -2.30 -7.18
CA TYR A 94 15.83 -2.02 -8.19
C TYR A 94 14.82 -3.15 -8.29
N GLY A 95 13.55 -2.77 -8.40
CA GLY A 95 12.42 -3.65 -8.66
C GLY A 95 11.11 -2.94 -8.32
N ARG A 96 10.01 -3.35 -8.95
CA ARG A 96 8.68 -2.85 -8.59
C ARG A 96 8.37 -3.32 -7.17
N GLY A 97 7.98 -2.37 -6.31
CA GLY A 97 7.77 -2.62 -4.90
C GLY A 97 8.98 -2.37 -4.00
N ALA A 98 10.17 -2.10 -4.58
CA ALA A 98 11.40 -1.91 -3.79
C ALA A 98 11.31 -0.73 -2.81
N CYS A 99 10.78 0.40 -3.27
CA CYS A 99 10.50 1.56 -2.40
C CYS A 99 9.10 1.48 -1.78
N ASP A 100 8.13 0.96 -2.53
CA ASP A 100 6.71 1.11 -2.23
C ASP A 100 5.95 -0.23 -2.31
N MET A 101 5.79 -0.96 -1.21
CA MET A 101 6.45 -0.74 0.09
C MET A 101 7.11 -2.02 0.66
N LYS A 102 7.50 -2.94 -0.23
CA LYS A 102 7.99 -4.29 0.15
C LYS A 102 9.28 -4.26 0.98
N SER A 103 10.12 -3.24 0.83
CA SER A 103 11.31 -3.08 1.70
C SER A 103 10.93 -2.74 3.13
N SER A 104 9.90 -1.93 3.34
CA SER A 104 9.35 -1.63 4.66
C SER A 104 8.71 -2.87 5.30
N LEU A 105 7.97 -3.67 4.53
CA LEU A 105 7.42 -4.95 5.02
C LEU A 105 8.53 -5.89 5.52
N ALA A 106 9.60 -6.04 4.72
CA ALA A 106 10.74 -6.85 5.11
C ALA A 106 11.45 -6.29 6.36
N ALA A 107 11.61 -4.96 6.45
CA ALA A 107 12.23 -4.31 7.60
C ALA A 107 11.40 -4.51 8.87
N PHE A 108 10.06 -4.42 8.79
CA PHE A 108 9.16 -4.70 9.90
C PHE A 108 9.30 -6.13 10.42
N VAL A 109 9.26 -7.13 9.54
CA VAL A 109 9.38 -8.54 9.96
C VAL A 109 10.74 -8.82 10.60
N VAL A 110 11.83 -8.31 10.03
CA VAL A 110 13.18 -8.47 10.62
C VAL A 110 13.28 -7.76 11.97
N ALA A 111 12.78 -6.53 12.09
CA ALA A 111 12.78 -5.80 13.34
C ALA A 111 11.97 -6.51 14.43
N ILE A 112 10.82 -7.09 14.08
CA ILE A 112 10.02 -7.91 15.00
C ILE A 112 10.80 -9.15 15.43
N ALA A 113 11.42 -9.87 14.49
CA ALA A 113 12.19 -11.06 14.81
C ALA A 113 13.35 -10.76 15.77
N ASP A 114 14.10 -9.69 15.49
CA ASP A 114 15.21 -9.25 16.33
C ASP A 114 14.75 -8.76 17.71
N PHE A 115 13.64 -8.00 17.76
CA PHE A 115 13.06 -7.50 19.01
C PHE A 115 12.54 -8.63 19.89
N VAL A 116 11.77 -9.58 19.33
CA VAL A 116 11.22 -10.72 20.06
C VAL A 116 12.33 -11.66 20.54
N ALA A 117 13.40 -11.84 19.77
CA ALA A 117 14.56 -12.63 20.20
C ALA A 117 15.28 -11.98 21.40
N GLN A 118 15.39 -10.65 21.43
CA GLN A 118 16.01 -9.90 22.53
C GLN A 118 15.08 -9.74 23.74
N HIS A 119 13.77 -9.71 23.50
CA HIS A 119 12.74 -9.43 24.50
C HIS A 119 11.56 -10.41 24.36
N PRO A 120 11.75 -11.71 24.63
CA PRO A 120 10.69 -12.71 24.43
C PRO A 120 9.44 -12.43 25.26
N ASP A 121 9.62 -11.88 26.47
CA ASP A 121 8.56 -11.53 27.43
C ASP A 121 8.26 -10.02 27.43
N HIS A 122 8.41 -9.34 26.29
CA HIS A 122 8.09 -7.92 26.20
C HIS A 122 6.63 -7.64 26.67
N PRO A 123 6.38 -6.52 27.36
CA PRO A 123 5.02 -6.12 27.70
C PRO A 123 4.23 -5.73 26.44
N GLY A 124 2.90 -5.67 26.56
CA GLY A 124 2.01 -5.23 25.50
C GLY A 124 1.82 -6.27 24.39
N SER A 125 1.53 -5.79 23.18
CA SER A 125 1.28 -6.60 21.99
C SER A 125 1.91 -5.98 20.75
N LEU A 126 2.28 -6.84 19.80
CA LEU A 126 2.69 -6.44 18.45
C LEU A 126 1.67 -6.95 17.44
N ALA A 127 1.41 -6.19 16.39
CA ALA A 127 0.61 -6.67 15.27
C ALA A 127 1.14 -6.22 13.91
N LEU A 128 0.81 -6.99 12.87
CA LEU A 128 0.86 -6.54 11.49
C LEU A 128 -0.56 -6.52 10.91
N LEU A 129 -0.87 -5.47 10.16
CA LEU A 129 -2.07 -5.36 9.34
C LEU A 129 -1.64 -5.14 7.89
N LEU A 130 -1.82 -6.14 7.05
CA LEU A 130 -1.40 -6.11 5.65
C LEU A 130 -2.58 -6.33 4.71
N THR A 131 -2.52 -5.72 3.53
CA THR A 131 -3.53 -5.87 2.45
C THR A 131 -2.86 -6.07 1.10
N SER A 132 -3.54 -6.72 0.16
CA SER A 132 -3.12 -6.84 -1.25
C SER A 132 -3.86 -5.89 -2.19
N ASP A 133 -4.55 -4.87 -1.67
CA ASP A 133 -5.19 -3.83 -2.48
C ASP A 133 -5.22 -2.49 -1.73
N GLU A 134 -4.08 -1.79 -1.73
CA GLU A 134 -3.99 -0.38 -1.31
C GLU A 134 -4.03 0.55 -2.53
N GLU A 135 -3.37 0.14 -3.61
CA GLU A 135 -3.05 1.01 -4.74
C GLU A 135 -4.19 1.14 -5.77
N ALA A 136 -5.20 0.26 -5.72
CA ALA A 136 -6.32 0.27 -6.65
C ALA A 136 -7.64 0.73 -6.01
N ALA A 137 -8.62 -0.16 -5.84
CA ALA A 137 -9.95 0.24 -5.38
C ALA A 137 -9.99 0.38 -3.84
N ALA A 138 -9.21 -0.45 -3.14
CA ALA A 138 -9.06 -0.47 -1.68
C ALA A 138 -10.38 -0.58 -0.91
N VAL A 139 -11.43 -1.13 -1.53
CA VAL A 139 -12.76 -1.27 -0.93
C VAL A 139 -12.90 -2.52 -0.07
N ASP A 140 -12.11 -3.56 -0.37
CA ASP A 140 -12.13 -4.85 0.34
C ASP A 140 -10.80 -5.14 1.07
N GLY A 141 -9.91 -4.16 1.11
CA GLY A 141 -8.61 -4.22 1.77
C GLY A 141 -8.64 -3.84 3.25
N THR A 142 -7.67 -3.05 3.67
CA THR A 142 -7.47 -2.57 5.05
C THR A 142 -8.75 -2.07 5.73
N VAL A 143 -9.65 -1.39 5.00
CA VAL A 143 -10.91 -0.87 5.55
C VAL A 143 -11.77 -1.98 6.17
N ARG A 144 -11.87 -3.15 5.53
CA ARG A 144 -12.66 -4.29 6.01
C ARG A 144 -12.08 -4.91 7.26
N VAL A 145 -10.75 -5.02 7.31
CA VAL A 145 -10.05 -5.52 8.50
C VAL A 145 -10.29 -4.57 9.67
N VAL A 146 -10.13 -3.26 9.47
CA VAL A 146 -10.36 -2.26 10.52
C VAL A 146 -11.81 -2.27 11.00
N GLU A 147 -12.79 -2.42 10.11
CA GLU A 147 -14.21 -2.58 10.46
C GLU A 147 -14.42 -3.81 11.37
N ALA A 148 -13.94 -4.98 10.96
CA ALA A 148 -14.06 -6.22 11.73
C ALA A 148 -13.35 -6.14 13.10
N LEU A 149 -12.15 -5.54 13.15
CA LEU A 149 -11.40 -5.32 14.39
C LEU A 149 -12.18 -4.41 15.35
N ARG A 150 -12.76 -3.32 14.83
CA ARG A 150 -13.59 -2.39 15.60
C ARG A 150 -14.85 -3.07 16.14
N GLU A 151 -15.51 -3.90 15.35
CA GLU A 151 -16.72 -4.64 15.75
C GLU A 151 -16.46 -5.58 16.94
N ARG A 152 -15.29 -6.24 16.98
CA ARG A 152 -14.88 -7.09 18.10
C ARG A 152 -14.18 -6.35 19.24
N GLY A 153 -14.14 -5.03 19.20
CA GLY A 153 -13.55 -4.19 20.26
C GLY A 153 -12.02 -4.19 20.31
N GLU A 154 -11.35 -4.64 19.24
CA GLU A 154 -9.90 -4.61 19.12
C GLU A 154 -9.44 -3.16 18.90
N LYS A 155 -8.62 -2.63 19.82
CA LYS A 155 -8.08 -1.27 19.73
C LYS A 155 -6.56 -1.30 19.62
N MET A 156 -6.05 -0.54 18.65
CA MET A 156 -4.62 -0.28 18.49
C MET A 156 -4.27 1.00 19.24
N ASP A 157 -3.20 0.97 20.02
CA ASP A 157 -2.69 2.17 20.72
C ASP A 157 -1.77 2.98 19.81
N TYR A 158 -0.97 2.30 18.99
CA TYR A 158 -0.04 2.90 18.04
C TYR A 158 -0.11 2.19 16.70
N CYS A 159 -0.01 2.94 15.59
CA CYS A 159 0.10 2.39 14.25
C CYS A 159 1.21 3.09 13.48
N ILE A 160 2.11 2.31 12.88
CA ILE A 160 3.16 2.79 11.98
C ILE A 160 2.86 2.21 10.60
N ILE A 161 2.60 3.08 9.63
CA ILE A 161 2.39 2.68 8.24
C ILE A 161 3.75 2.79 7.53
N GLY A 162 4.20 1.69 6.90
CA GLY A 162 5.53 1.60 6.28
C GLY A 162 5.67 2.29 4.92
N GLU A 163 4.75 3.17 4.54
CA GLU A 163 4.82 3.98 3.33
C GLU A 163 6.14 4.75 3.21
N PRO A 164 6.70 4.93 2.00
CA PRO A 164 7.90 5.74 1.82
C PRO A 164 7.62 7.21 2.15
N THR A 165 8.20 7.72 3.24
CA THR A 165 7.97 9.09 3.72
C THR A 165 9.09 10.07 3.41
N CYS A 166 10.29 9.56 3.19
CA CYS A 166 11.53 10.34 3.17
C CYS A 166 11.68 11.12 1.86
N ILE A 167 12.35 12.27 1.92
CA ILE A 167 12.61 13.10 0.73
C ILE A 167 13.96 12.74 0.11
N SER A 168 15.02 12.75 0.91
CA SER A 168 16.41 12.62 0.45
C SER A 168 17.21 11.61 1.25
N ARG A 169 16.94 11.47 2.56
CA ARG A 169 17.63 10.54 3.44
C ARG A 169 16.63 9.84 4.35
N LEU A 170 16.88 8.56 4.62
CA LEU A 170 16.05 7.80 5.55
C LEU A 170 15.94 8.53 6.90
N GLY A 171 14.71 8.76 7.35
CA GLY A 171 14.39 9.42 8.61
C GLY A 171 14.28 10.96 8.55
N ASP A 172 14.45 11.59 7.38
CA ASP A 172 14.31 13.04 7.25
C ASP A 172 12.87 13.55 7.35
N MET A 173 11.89 12.65 7.19
CA MET A 173 10.47 12.98 7.23
C MET A 173 9.63 11.80 7.71
N ILE A 174 8.65 12.11 8.55
CA ILE A 174 7.54 11.22 8.90
C ILE A 174 6.22 11.90 8.54
N LYS A 175 5.17 11.11 8.31
CA LYS A 175 3.81 11.64 8.07
C LYS A 175 2.97 11.38 9.32
N ASN A 176 2.49 12.45 9.95
CA ASN A 176 1.56 12.37 11.09
C ASN A 176 0.09 12.63 10.67
N GLY A 177 -0.16 12.76 9.36
CA GLY A 177 -1.47 13.01 8.80
C GLY A 177 -1.42 13.07 7.27
N ARG A 178 -2.59 12.97 6.64
CA ARG A 178 -2.79 13.11 5.19
C ARG A 178 -3.98 14.04 4.95
N ARG A 179 -4.02 14.66 3.77
CA ARG A 179 -5.21 15.38 3.29
C ARG A 179 -6.28 14.36 2.88
N GLY A 180 -7.55 14.77 2.91
CA GLY A 180 -8.61 14.02 2.22
C GLY A 180 -8.46 14.12 0.70
N SER A 181 -9.07 13.18 -0.03
CA SER A 181 -9.16 13.20 -1.49
C SER A 181 -10.62 13.21 -1.91
N LEU A 182 -10.96 14.05 -2.89
CA LEU A 182 -12.29 14.15 -3.48
C LEU A 182 -12.14 14.23 -5.00
N SER A 183 -12.64 13.21 -5.69
CA SER A 183 -12.66 13.15 -7.16
C SER A 183 -14.09 13.25 -7.67
N GLY A 184 -14.29 13.95 -8.79
CA GLY A 184 -15.59 14.12 -9.43
C GLY A 184 -15.53 13.83 -10.93
N VAL A 185 -16.53 13.14 -11.45
CA VAL A 185 -16.68 12.89 -12.90
C VAL A 185 -17.72 13.87 -13.46
N LEU A 186 -17.26 14.84 -14.26
CA LEU A 186 -18.12 15.82 -14.91
C LEU A 186 -18.42 15.42 -16.35
N THR A 187 -19.71 15.27 -16.69
CA THR A 187 -20.15 15.08 -18.08
C THR A 187 -20.88 16.31 -18.60
N VAL A 188 -20.26 17.02 -19.54
CA VAL A 188 -20.85 18.21 -20.17
C VAL A 188 -21.62 17.80 -21.42
N LYS A 189 -22.91 18.15 -21.50
CA LYS A 189 -23.79 17.75 -22.61
C LYS A 189 -23.89 18.82 -23.70
N GLY A 190 -23.39 18.48 -24.89
CA GLY A 190 -23.53 19.27 -26.11
C GLY A 190 -24.70 18.82 -26.99
N VAL A 191 -24.73 19.33 -28.22
CA VAL A 191 -25.56 18.85 -29.32
C VAL A 191 -24.62 18.59 -30.49
N GLN A 192 -24.60 17.35 -30.99
CA GLN A 192 -23.71 16.95 -32.08
C GLN A 192 -24.17 17.55 -33.41
N GLY A 193 -23.22 17.99 -34.23
CA GLY A 193 -23.48 18.46 -35.59
C GLY A 193 -22.19 18.63 -36.39
N HIS A 194 -22.33 18.94 -37.67
CA HIS A 194 -21.18 19.15 -38.57
C HIS A 194 -20.52 20.50 -38.29
N VAL A 195 -19.17 20.54 -38.27
CA VAL A 195 -18.40 21.75 -37.87
C VAL A 195 -18.73 22.99 -38.70
N ALA A 196 -19.03 22.82 -40.00
CA ALA A 196 -19.41 23.91 -40.90
C ALA A 196 -20.81 24.51 -40.62
N TYR A 197 -21.66 23.81 -39.87
CA TYR A 197 -23.02 24.26 -39.51
C TYR A 197 -23.14 24.39 -37.99
N SER A 198 -22.19 25.08 -37.37
CA SER A 198 -22.06 25.21 -35.92
C SER A 198 -23.31 25.78 -35.22
N HIS A 199 -24.13 26.56 -35.92
CA HIS A 199 -25.41 27.09 -35.43
C HIS A 199 -26.49 26.01 -35.19
N LEU A 200 -26.32 24.80 -35.75
CA LEU A 200 -27.19 23.63 -35.49
C LEU A 200 -26.65 22.73 -34.37
N ALA A 201 -25.48 23.05 -33.81
CA ALA A 201 -24.78 22.25 -32.83
C ALA A 201 -24.52 23.04 -31.54
N ARG A 202 -24.09 22.35 -30.49
CA ARG A 202 -23.60 22.96 -29.25
C ARG A 202 -22.34 22.23 -28.81
N ASN A 203 -21.19 22.85 -29.02
CA ASN A 203 -19.90 22.26 -28.64
C ASN A 203 -19.74 22.27 -27.11
N PRO A 204 -19.72 21.12 -26.42
CA PRO A 204 -19.60 21.07 -24.96
C PRO A 204 -18.27 21.63 -24.46
N ILE A 205 -17.21 21.58 -25.28
CA ILE A 205 -15.89 22.13 -24.93
C ILE A 205 -15.97 23.65 -24.77
N HIS A 206 -16.66 24.33 -25.69
CA HIS A 206 -16.82 25.80 -25.61
C HIS A 206 -17.68 26.19 -24.40
N VAL A 207 -18.73 25.41 -24.12
CA VAL A 207 -19.65 25.67 -23.00
C VAL A 207 -18.94 25.55 -21.65
N VAL A 208 -18.07 24.56 -21.47
CA VAL A 208 -17.38 24.33 -20.19
C VAL A 208 -16.13 25.19 -20.01
N ALA A 209 -15.62 25.83 -21.07
CA ALA A 209 -14.33 26.51 -21.05
C ALA A 209 -14.20 27.54 -19.92
N SER A 210 -15.24 28.35 -19.67
CA SER A 210 -15.21 29.36 -18.61
C SER A 210 -15.20 28.73 -17.21
N ALA A 211 -15.96 27.65 -16.99
CA ALA A 211 -15.97 26.94 -15.72
C ALA A 211 -14.63 26.26 -15.42
N ILE A 212 -13.97 25.67 -16.44
CA ILE A 212 -12.62 25.11 -16.28
C ILE A 212 -11.62 26.21 -15.93
N ALA A 213 -11.69 27.35 -16.62
CA ALA A 213 -10.79 28.47 -16.36
C ALA A 213 -10.95 29.01 -14.93
N GLU A 214 -12.18 29.15 -14.45
CA GLU A 214 -12.48 29.52 -13.07
C GLU A 214 -11.95 28.49 -12.07
N MET A 215 -12.28 27.20 -12.26
CA MET A 215 -11.80 26.12 -11.39
C MET A 215 -10.27 26.06 -11.26
N ALA A 216 -9.54 26.30 -12.36
CA ALA A 216 -8.09 26.30 -12.36
C ALA A 216 -7.47 27.49 -11.61
N GLN A 217 -8.23 28.57 -11.40
CA GLN A 217 -7.77 29.79 -10.74
C GLN A 217 -8.27 29.91 -9.29
N THR A 218 -9.26 29.10 -8.90
CA THR A 218 -9.78 29.07 -7.52
C THR A 218 -8.69 28.69 -6.52
N GLN A 219 -8.53 29.51 -5.48
CA GLN A 219 -7.74 29.18 -4.30
C GLN A 219 -8.64 28.46 -3.29
N TRP A 220 -8.28 27.24 -2.92
CA TRP A 220 -9.02 26.34 -2.03
C TRP A 220 -8.45 26.33 -0.61
#